data_AF-A0A7Y1X6H6-F1
#
_entry.id   AF-A0A7Y1X6H6-F1
#
_cell.length_a   1.000
_cell.length_b   1.000
_cell.length_c   1.000
_cell.angle_alpha   90.00
_cell.angle_beta   90.00
_cell.angle_gamma   90.00
#
_symmetry.space_group_name_H-M   'P 1'
#
loop_
_entity.id
_entity.type
_entity.pdbx_description
1 polymer ?
#
loop_
_entity_poly.entity_id
_entity_poly.type
_entity_poly.pdbx_seq_one_letter_code
_entity_poly.pdbx_strand_id
1 'polypeptide(L)'
;MALRRRTRVAHVTSAHSALDVRIFEKEARALADAGYDVHVVGQHTGPATRQGVEIHALRSDSSRLWRMLAVPVRLLLRVRRLQPAICQLHDPELIPIGVILKLMGFRVIYDAHEDLGLQVLNKGWIPRPIRRTASKFARFLERMAARRFDAVVAATPGVAANYPAEKVTVIFNYPRLADFVGHGLAHKDREPCVAYVGAVAETRGALEMAEAIDLLPAEANARLVVAGELQIGSETWERIERQDRVEYQGVIDRVGVQRLLGSARLGLVVLHPVANYLESYPVKLFEYMAAGLPVVASDFPLWRSIITEAGCGLLVNPRDAGEIASAIGDLLADPARAEEMGRRGRVAAEAAFSWDAEAGKLVDLYDRLARVATA
;
A
#
# COMPACT_ATOMS: atom_id res chain seq x y z
N MET A 1 -10.62 15.23 23.29
CA MET A 1 -9.96 16.29 22.50
C MET A 1 -8.81 16.98 23.21
N ALA A 2 -8.95 17.48 24.45
CA ALA A 2 -7.86 18.19 25.14
C ALA A 2 -6.57 17.35 25.35
N LEU A 3 -6.71 16.06 25.68
CA LEU A 3 -5.56 15.14 25.83
C LEU A 3 -4.80 14.95 24.51
N ARG A 4 -5.50 14.72 23.40
CA ARG A 4 -4.90 14.53 22.07
C ARG A 4 -4.09 15.76 21.63
N ARG A 5 -4.65 16.97 21.78
CA ARG A 5 -3.97 18.23 21.41
C ARG A 5 -2.69 18.51 22.20
N ARG A 6 -2.54 17.91 23.38
CA ARG A 6 -1.33 17.99 24.20
C ARG A 6 -0.36 16.83 23.99
N THR A 7 -0.78 15.81 23.24
CA THR A 7 0.01 14.61 23.00
C THR A 7 0.76 14.77 21.69
N ARG A 8 2.08 14.98 21.79
CA ARG A 8 2.97 15.00 20.65
C ARG A 8 3.27 13.58 20.18
N VAL A 9 3.16 13.34 18.88
CA VAL A 9 3.49 12.06 18.25
C VAL A 9 4.48 12.27 17.11
N ALA A 10 5.38 11.30 16.91
CA ALA A 10 6.38 11.36 15.84
C ALA A 10 6.36 10.09 15.00
N HIS A 11 6.11 10.22 13.70
CA HIS A 11 6.39 9.18 12.70
C HIS A 11 7.83 9.35 12.23
N VAL A 12 8.59 8.26 12.23
CA VAL A 12 10.03 8.29 11.94
C VAL A 12 10.36 7.27 10.88
N THR A 13 10.96 7.74 9.78
CA THR A 13 11.43 6.90 8.68
C THR A 13 12.85 7.27 8.23
N SER A 14 13.65 6.27 7.88
CA SER A 14 14.99 6.40 7.29
C SER A 14 14.98 6.24 5.77
N ALA A 15 14.10 5.41 5.22
CA ALA A 15 14.11 5.09 3.79
C ALA A 15 13.04 5.83 2.99
N HIS A 16 11.91 6.19 3.60
CA HIS A 16 10.77 6.75 2.90
C HIS A 16 10.80 8.27 2.81
N SER A 17 10.11 8.78 1.79
CA SER A 17 9.73 10.18 1.72
C SER A 17 8.92 10.56 2.94
N ALA A 18 9.11 11.77 3.46
CA ALA A 18 8.24 12.33 4.50
C ALA A 18 6.78 12.53 4.02
N LEU A 19 6.53 12.40 2.71
CA LEU A 19 5.22 12.46 2.06
C LEU A 19 4.76 11.09 1.54
N ASP A 20 5.27 9.99 2.10
CA ASP A 20 4.85 8.63 1.76
C ASP A 20 3.34 8.42 1.99
N VAL A 21 2.70 7.63 1.13
CA VAL A 21 1.24 7.44 1.16
C VAL A 21 0.77 6.77 2.45
N ARG A 22 1.47 5.76 2.97
CA ARG A 22 1.09 5.11 4.23
C ARG A 22 1.44 6.00 5.41
N ILE A 23 2.64 6.56 5.43
CA ILE A 23 3.14 7.33 6.59
C ILE A 23 2.41 8.67 6.72
N PHE A 24 2.43 9.49 5.67
CA PHE A 24 1.94 10.87 5.71
C PHE A 24 0.45 10.95 5.41
N GLU A 25 0.05 10.52 4.20
CA GLU A 25 -1.33 10.70 3.72
C GLU A 25 -2.33 9.89 4.55
N LYS A 26 -1.93 8.72 5.04
CA LYS A 26 -2.80 7.83 5.79
C LYS A 26 -2.65 8.05 7.29
N GLU A 27 -1.54 7.60 7.87
CA GLU A 27 -1.41 7.55 9.33
C GLU A 27 -1.25 8.91 10.00
N ALA A 28 -0.25 9.70 9.59
CA ALA A 28 0.04 10.99 10.22
C ALA A 28 -1.14 11.96 10.08
N ARG A 29 -1.75 12.04 8.89
CA ARG A 29 -2.93 12.87 8.68
C ARG A 29 -4.13 12.40 9.51
N ALA A 30 -4.39 11.09 9.60
CA ALA A 30 -5.48 10.58 10.43
C ALA A 30 -5.32 10.99 11.91
N LEU A 31 -4.10 10.98 12.44
CA LEU A 31 -3.82 11.44 13.79
C LEU A 31 -3.96 12.96 13.94
N ALA A 32 -3.53 13.73 12.94
CA ALA A 32 -3.69 15.19 12.94
C ALA A 32 -5.17 15.59 12.91
N ASP A 33 -5.97 14.93 12.06
CA ASP A 33 -7.43 15.10 11.97
C ASP A 33 -8.11 14.71 13.29
N ALA A 34 -7.60 13.67 13.98
CA ALA A 34 -8.05 13.27 15.31
C ALA A 34 -7.62 14.25 16.43
N GLY A 35 -6.75 15.22 16.14
CA GLY A 35 -6.33 16.32 16.99
C GLY A 35 -5.02 16.12 17.75
N TYR A 36 -4.12 15.23 17.29
CA TYR A 36 -2.77 15.08 17.83
C TYR A 36 -1.80 16.18 17.33
N ASP A 37 -0.75 16.46 18.10
CA ASP A 37 0.40 17.28 17.64
C ASP A 37 1.37 16.35 16.86
N VAL A 38 1.22 16.29 15.53
CA VAL A 38 1.84 15.27 14.68
C VAL A 38 3.09 15.78 13.99
N HIS A 39 4.18 15.02 14.13
CA HIS A 39 5.44 15.27 13.48
C HIS A 39 5.86 14.09 12.59
N VAL A 40 6.42 14.36 11.42
CA VAL A 40 7.04 13.35 10.54
C VAL A 40 8.52 13.69 10.37
N VAL A 41 9.39 12.74 10.68
CA VAL A 41 10.83 12.83 10.48
C VAL A 41 11.22 11.85 9.37
N GLY A 42 11.57 12.36 8.19
CA GLY A 42 11.80 11.54 6.99
C GLY A 42 12.45 12.33 5.86
N GLN A 43 12.67 11.68 4.71
CA GLN A 43 13.34 12.31 3.57
C GLN A 43 12.49 13.44 2.97
N HIS A 44 13.01 14.67 2.96
CA HIS A 44 12.34 15.81 2.34
C HIS A 44 13.34 16.91 1.98
N THR A 45 12.96 17.83 1.09
CA THR A 45 13.85 18.91 0.62
C THR A 45 14.10 19.99 1.69
N GLY A 46 13.18 20.18 2.62
CA GLY A 46 13.31 21.10 3.74
C GLY A 46 12.18 20.95 4.76
N PRO A 47 12.26 21.60 5.94
CA PRO A 47 11.16 21.60 6.89
C PRO A 47 9.89 22.23 6.29
N ALA A 48 8.72 21.70 6.63
CA ALA A 48 7.45 22.19 6.12
C ALA A 48 6.30 21.83 7.06
N THR A 49 5.19 22.55 6.99
CA THR A 49 3.93 22.17 7.64
C THR A 49 2.90 21.90 6.54
N ARG A 50 2.25 20.74 6.57
CA ARG A 50 1.24 20.34 5.58
C ARG A 50 0.09 19.63 6.25
N GLN A 51 -1.14 20.07 5.99
CA GLN A 51 -2.36 19.40 6.46
C GLN A 51 -2.34 19.12 7.99
N GLY A 52 -1.82 20.06 8.78
CA GLY A 52 -1.72 19.91 10.24
C GLY A 52 -0.57 19.02 10.74
N VAL A 53 0.33 18.59 9.85
CA VAL A 53 1.50 17.75 10.16
C VAL A 53 2.79 18.55 9.98
N GLU A 54 3.65 18.52 10.99
CA GLU A 54 4.98 19.15 10.98
C GLU A 54 6.04 18.21 10.40
N ILE A 55 6.70 18.61 9.33
CA ILE A 55 7.71 17.82 8.61
C ILE A 55 9.11 18.27 9.01
N HIS A 56 9.88 17.33 9.55
CA HIS A 56 11.29 17.48 9.87
C HIS A 56 12.15 16.76 8.83
N ALA A 57 12.58 17.51 7.83
CA ALA A 57 13.40 16.98 6.74
C ALA A 57 14.71 16.34 7.23
N LEU A 58 14.96 15.15 6.70
CA LEU A 58 16.26 14.50 6.63
C LEU A 58 16.77 14.61 5.19
N ARG A 59 18.02 14.99 5.04
CA ARG A 59 18.69 14.96 3.72
C ARG A 59 18.98 13.51 3.37
N SER A 60 18.74 13.13 2.11
CA SER A 60 19.16 11.82 1.62
C SER A 60 20.69 11.77 1.53
N ASP A 61 21.33 10.84 2.24
CA ASP A 61 22.75 10.57 1.98
C ASP A 61 22.89 9.69 0.73
N SER A 62 23.93 9.93 -0.07
CA SER A 62 24.18 9.20 -1.31
C SER A 62 24.61 7.73 -1.09
N SER A 63 25.18 7.41 0.07
CA SER A 63 25.66 6.06 0.37
C SER A 63 24.73 5.30 1.33
N ARG A 64 24.22 4.15 0.87
CA ARG A 64 23.29 3.28 1.61
C ARG A 64 23.87 2.76 2.93
N LEU A 65 25.18 2.50 2.98
CA LEU A 65 25.84 1.96 4.17
C LEU A 65 26.02 3.03 5.25
N TRP A 66 26.41 4.25 4.84
CA TRP A 66 26.41 5.42 5.73
C TRP A 66 25.01 5.79 6.20
N ARG A 67 24.00 5.65 5.33
CA ARG A 67 22.59 5.81 5.70
C ARG A 67 22.22 4.87 6.85
N MET A 68 22.54 3.59 6.75
CA MET A 68 22.23 2.60 7.79
C MET A 68 22.93 2.83 9.14
N LEU A 69 24.08 3.52 9.17
CA LEU A 69 24.82 3.79 10.41
C LEU A 69 24.53 5.18 10.99
N ALA A 70 24.54 6.23 10.16
CA ALA A 70 24.46 7.61 10.61
C ALA A 70 23.02 8.16 10.67
N VAL A 71 22.10 7.67 9.83
CA VAL A 71 20.70 8.14 9.87
C VAL A 71 20.00 7.71 11.17
N PRO A 72 20.13 6.46 11.66
CA PRO A 72 19.50 6.08 12.92
C PRO A 72 19.95 6.93 14.12
N VAL A 73 21.23 7.32 14.18
CA VAL A 73 21.75 8.21 15.23
C VAL A 73 21.19 9.64 15.09
N ARG A 74 21.16 10.19 13.87
CA ARG A 74 20.53 11.51 13.63
C ARG A 74 19.05 11.51 13.99
N LEU A 75 18.34 10.43 13.68
CA LEU A 75 16.95 10.22 14.03
C LEU A 75 16.75 10.15 15.54
N LEU A 76 17.59 9.40 16.26
CA LEU A 76 17.57 9.35 17.72
C LEU A 76 17.70 10.75 18.34
N LEU A 77 18.68 11.53 17.88
CA LEU A 77 18.89 12.90 18.36
C LEU A 77 17.70 13.81 18.04
N ARG A 78 17.08 13.65 16.87
CA ARG A 78 15.90 14.43 16.46
C ARG A 78 14.69 14.09 17.31
N VAL A 79 14.40 12.81 17.51
CA VAL A 79 13.32 12.33 18.39
C VAL A 79 13.54 12.82 19.82
N ARG A 80 14.77 12.72 20.35
CA ARG A 80 15.10 13.22 21.69
C ARG A 80 14.87 14.72 21.83
N ARG A 81 15.16 15.52 20.79
CA ARG A 81 14.90 16.97 20.79
C ARG A 81 13.40 17.29 20.68
N LEU A 82 12.66 16.51 19.90
CA LEU A 82 11.21 16.69 19.73
C LEU A 82 10.42 16.29 20.98
N GLN A 83 10.97 15.36 21.79
CA GLN A 83 10.31 14.78 22.97
C GLN A 83 8.86 14.38 22.71
N PRO A 84 8.56 13.55 21.69
CA PRO A 84 7.21 13.06 21.50
C PRO A 84 6.80 12.13 22.65
N ALA A 85 5.52 12.11 22.99
CA ALA A 85 4.97 11.14 23.92
C ALA A 85 4.95 9.73 23.29
N ILE A 86 4.74 9.63 21.97
CA ILE A 86 4.69 8.38 21.22
C ILE A 86 5.52 8.53 19.93
N CYS A 87 6.36 7.54 19.64
CA CYS A 87 7.18 7.46 18.43
C CYS A 87 6.82 6.20 17.64
N GLN A 88 6.45 6.33 16.37
CA GLN A 88 6.20 5.20 15.46
C GLN A 88 7.32 5.09 14.43
N LEU A 89 7.98 3.94 14.41
CA LEU A 89 9.11 3.63 13.55
C LEU A 89 8.64 2.82 12.34
N HIS A 90 8.98 3.28 11.14
CA HIS A 90 8.51 2.69 9.88
C HIS A 90 9.50 1.74 9.20
N ASP A 91 10.76 1.79 9.62
CA ASP A 91 11.82 1.01 8.98
C ASP A 91 12.48 0.02 9.96
N PRO A 92 12.77 -1.22 9.53
CA PRO A 92 13.37 -2.22 10.41
C PRO A 92 14.74 -1.84 10.97
N GLU A 93 15.56 -1.08 10.22
CA GLU A 93 16.85 -0.62 10.71
C GLU A 93 16.75 0.35 11.90
N LEU A 94 15.54 0.89 12.18
CA LEU A 94 15.29 1.75 13.33
C LEU A 94 14.99 0.95 14.60
N ILE A 95 14.79 -0.36 14.53
CA ILE A 95 14.49 -1.20 15.71
C ILE A 95 15.55 -1.04 16.82
N PRO A 96 16.88 -1.08 16.55
CA PRO A 96 17.88 -0.84 17.59
C PRO A 96 17.74 0.54 18.26
N ILE A 97 17.43 1.58 17.49
CA ILE A 97 17.19 2.93 18.03
C ILE A 97 15.90 2.97 18.84
N GLY A 98 14.84 2.27 18.40
CA GLY A 98 13.61 2.11 19.17
C GLY A 98 13.86 1.51 20.55
N VAL A 99 14.78 0.54 20.67
CA VAL A 99 15.14 -0.03 21.97
C VAL A 99 15.83 1.00 22.86
N ILE A 100 16.71 1.84 22.30
CA ILE A 100 17.34 2.95 23.04
C ILE A 100 16.28 3.97 23.48
N LEU A 101 15.34 4.32 22.60
CA LEU A 101 14.22 5.21 22.93
C LEU A 101 13.34 4.64 24.05
N LYS A 102 13.05 3.34 24.04
CA LYS A 102 12.36 2.66 25.15
C LYS A 102 13.11 2.79 26.47
N LEU A 103 14.43 2.58 26.47
CA LEU A 103 15.27 2.75 27.67
C LEU A 103 15.31 4.21 28.15
N MET A 104 15.09 5.17 27.26
CA MET A 104 14.96 6.60 27.57
C MET A 104 13.54 7.00 28.00
N GLY A 105 12.61 6.06 28.15
CA GLY A 105 11.25 6.30 28.66
C GLY A 105 10.21 6.66 27.59
N PHE A 106 10.56 6.61 26.31
CA PHE A 106 9.60 6.88 25.23
C PHE A 106 8.63 5.71 25.05
N ARG A 107 7.43 6.01 24.53
CA ARG A 107 6.60 4.97 23.90
C ARG A 107 7.01 4.77 22.46
N VAL A 108 7.13 3.51 22.07
CA VAL A 108 7.57 3.12 20.74
C VAL A 108 6.56 2.17 20.13
N ILE A 109 6.13 2.50 18.91
CA ILE A 109 5.36 1.66 18.01
C ILE A 109 6.28 1.27 16.85
N TYR A 110 6.19 0.04 16.38
CA TYR A 110 6.82 -0.38 15.12
C TYR A 110 5.76 -0.67 14.07
N ASP A 111 5.92 -0.08 12.89
CA ASP A 111 5.07 -0.35 11.73
C ASP A 111 5.72 -1.43 10.86
N ALA A 112 5.13 -2.63 10.89
CA ALA A 112 5.53 -3.77 10.11
C ALA A 112 4.74 -3.77 8.79
N HIS A 113 5.31 -3.13 7.77
CA HIS A 113 4.70 -3.04 6.43
C HIS A 113 4.61 -4.42 5.76
N GLU A 114 5.61 -5.27 5.96
CA GLU A 114 5.76 -6.56 5.28
C GLU A 114 6.54 -7.54 6.19
N ASP A 115 6.47 -8.86 5.92
CA ASP A 115 7.29 -9.86 6.62
C ASP A 115 8.75 -9.74 6.15
N LEU A 116 9.58 -9.10 6.96
CA LEU A 116 10.95 -8.79 6.60
C LEU A 116 11.80 -10.05 6.45
N GLY A 117 11.53 -11.07 7.26
CA GLY A 117 12.22 -12.36 7.24
C GLY A 117 12.03 -13.10 5.92
N LEU A 118 10.81 -13.12 5.40
CA LEU A 118 10.47 -13.71 4.09
C LEU A 118 10.98 -12.85 2.94
N GLN A 119 10.92 -11.53 3.07
CA GLN A 119 11.35 -10.64 2.01
C GLN A 119 12.84 -10.63 1.72
N VAL A 120 13.65 -10.74 2.77
CA VAL A 120 15.10 -10.78 2.63
C VAL A 120 15.55 -11.97 1.78
N LEU A 121 14.77 -13.06 1.74
CA LEU A 121 15.05 -14.22 0.89
C LEU A 121 14.78 -13.96 -0.59
N ASN A 122 13.85 -13.04 -0.90
CA ASN A 122 13.39 -12.73 -2.26
C ASN A 122 14.01 -11.45 -2.86
N LYS A 123 14.73 -10.65 -2.06
CA LYS A 123 15.41 -9.42 -2.54
C LYS A 123 16.64 -9.75 -3.39
N GLY A 124 16.58 -9.40 -4.68
CA GLY A 124 17.64 -9.69 -5.67
C GLY A 124 19.02 -9.12 -5.34
N TRP A 125 19.08 -7.96 -4.68
CA TRP A 125 20.32 -7.26 -4.33
C TRP A 125 21.09 -7.89 -3.16
N ILE A 126 20.47 -8.78 -2.36
CA ILE A 126 21.15 -9.46 -1.26
C ILE A 126 21.87 -10.69 -1.83
N PRO A 127 23.20 -10.83 -1.69
CA PRO A 127 23.92 -11.99 -2.19
C PRO A 127 23.37 -13.29 -1.58
N ARG A 128 23.12 -14.29 -2.44
CA ARG A 128 22.57 -15.60 -2.04
C ARG A 128 23.18 -16.21 -0.76
N PRO A 129 24.52 -16.24 -0.55
CA PRO A 129 25.10 -16.82 0.66
C PRO A 129 24.74 -16.07 1.95
N ILE A 130 24.41 -14.77 1.87
CA ILE A 130 24.13 -13.91 3.02
C ILE A 130 22.63 -13.88 3.35
N ARG A 131 21.75 -14.19 2.38
CA ARG A 131 20.28 -14.11 2.54
C ARG A 131 19.74 -14.83 3.76
N ARG A 132 20.23 -16.05 4.05
CA ARG A 132 19.79 -16.83 5.22
C ARG A 132 20.17 -16.15 6.53
N THR A 133 21.38 -15.61 6.62
CA THR A 133 21.86 -14.90 7.83
C THR A 133 21.13 -13.57 7.99
N ALA A 134 20.97 -12.82 6.90
CA ALA A 134 20.20 -11.57 6.90
C ALA A 134 18.73 -11.81 7.30
N SER A 135 18.10 -12.90 6.84
CA SER A 135 16.75 -13.29 7.24
C SER A 135 16.66 -13.64 8.73
N LYS A 136 17.64 -14.40 9.26
CA LYS A 136 17.72 -14.67 10.72
C LYS A 136 17.88 -13.39 11.53
N PHE A 137 18.67 -12.43 11.05
CA PHE A 137 18.87 -11.14 11.69
C PHE A 137 17.61 -10.27 11.63
N ALA A 138 16.92 -10.22 10.50
CA ALA A 138 15.62 -9.57 10.35
C ALA A 138 14.61 -10.10 11.38
N ARG A 139 14.45 -11.42 11.47
CA ARG A 139 13.58 -12.07 12.47
C ARG A 139 14.04 -11.84 13.91
N PHE A 140 15.33 -11.62 14.14
CA PHE A 140 15.83 -11.22 15.45
C PHE A 140 15.38 -9.79 15.80
N LEU A 141 15.52 -8.84 14.88
CA LEU A 141 15.05 -7.47 15.08
C LEU A 141 13.54 -7.43 15.29
N GLU A 142 12.74 -8.12 14.47
CA GLU A 142 11.29 -8.20 14.64
C GLU A 142 10.90 -8.76 16.02
N ARG A 143 11.60 -9.80 16.51
CA ARG A 143 11.40 -10.31 17.87
C ARG A 143 11.80 -9.32 18.96
N MET A 144 12.80 -8.47 18.73
CA MET A 144 13.15 -7.40 19.65
C MET A 144 12.03 -6.36 19.72
N ALA A 145 11.50 -5.94 18.57
CA ALA A 145 10.37 -5.03 18.48
C ALA A 145 9.16 -5.59 19.24
N ALA A 146 8.77 -6.84 18.94
CA ALA A 146 7.69 -7.56 19.61
C ALA A 146 7.82 -7.57 21.14
N ARG A 147 9.03 -7.81 21.65
CA ARG A 147 9.28 -7.89 23.10
C ARG A 147 9.35 -6.54 23.78
N ARG A 148 10.01 -5.55 23.17
CA ARG A 148 10.40 -4.30 23.86
C ARG A 148 9.48 -3.13 23.58
N PHE A 149 8.80 -3.10 22.44
CA PHE A 149 7.95 -1.98 22.07
C PHE A 149 6.56 -2.11 22.68
N ASP A 150 5.87 -0.97 22.77
CA ASP A 150 4.56 -0.86 23.40
C ASP A 150 3.46 -1.39 22.47
N ALA A 151 3.64 -1.24 21.16
CA ALA A 151 2.75 -1.80 20.16
C ALA A 151 3.46 -2.07 18.82
N VAL A 152 2.79 -2.86 17.98
CA VAL A 152 3.15 -3.10 16.58
C VAL A 152 1.92 -2.82 15.72
N VAL A 153 2.08 -2.01 14.69
CA VAL A 153 1.10 -1.88 13.61
C VAL A 153 1.53 -2.87 12.53
N ALA A 154 0.63 -3.75 12.09
CA ALA A 154 0.92 -4.72 11.03
C ALA A 154 0.01 -4.45 9.83
N ALA A 155 0.57 -4.48 8.61
CA ALA A 155 -0.21 -4.18 7.41
C ALA A 155 -1.21 -5.27 7.01
N THR A 156 -1.02 -6.51 7.47
CA THR A 156 -1.87 -7.67 7.15
C THR A 156 -1.96 -8.65 8.33
N PRO A 157 -2.98 -9.53 8.35
CA PRO A 157 -3.08 -10.61 9.34
C PRO A 157 -1.88 -11.57 9.33
N GLY A 158 -1.34 -11.88 8.14
CA GLY A 158 -0.16 -12.74 8.02
C GLY A 158 1.07 -12.16 8.70
N VAL A 159 1.30 -10.85 8.54
CA VAL A 159 2.38 -10.15 9.27
C VAL A 159 2.08 -10.09 10.76
N ALA A 160 0.82 -9.84 11.15
CA ALA A 160 0.44 -9.75 12.55
C ALA A 160 0.64 -11.06 13.33
N ALA A 161 0.49 -12.22 12.67
CA ALA A 161 0.73 -13.53 13.26
C ALA A 161 2.17 -13.73 13.79
N ASN A 162 3.13 -12.90 13.34
CA ASN A 162 4.51 -12.92 13.83
C ASN A 162 4.69 -12.18 15.18
N TYR A 163 3.65 -11.53 15.70
CA TYR A 163 3.70 -10.68 16.89
C TYR A 163 2.68 -11.11 17.97
N PRO A 164 2.93 -10.81 19.27
CA PRO A 164 1.97 -11.08 20.34
C PRO A 164 0.64 -10.35 20.12
N ALA A 165 -0.47 -11.08 20.25
CA ALA A 165 -1.83 -10.59 19.97
C ALA A 165 -2.19 -9.34 20.79
N GLU A 166 -1.71 -9.25 22.02
CA GLU A 166 -1.94 -8.15 22.94
C GLU A 166 -1.18 -6.86 22.58
N LYS A 167 -0.20 -6.93 21.66
CA LYS A 167 0.62 -5.79 21.21
C LYS A 167 0.39 -5.40 19.76
N VAL A 168 -0.22 -6.26 18.95
CA VAL A 168 -0.35 -6.02 17.51
C VAL A 168 -1.73 -5.48 17.16
N THR A 169 -1.77 -4.50 16.26
CA THR A 169 -3.00 -4.01 15.64
C THR A 169 -2.84 -4.09 14.14
N VAL A 170 -3.74 -4.81 13.46
CA VAL A 170 -3.76 -4.87 11.99
C VAL A 170 -4.37 -3.58 11.46
N ILE A 171 -3.63 -2.89 10.58
CA ILE A 171 -4.04 -1.67 9.91
C ILE A 171 -3.75 -1.82 8.42
N PHE A 172 -4.81 -2.12 7.67
CA PHE A 172 -4.73 -2.37 6.25
C PHE A 172 -4.41 -1.09 5.46
N ASN A 173 -3.76 -1.25 4.31
CA ASN A 173 -3.45 -0.14 3.42
C ASN A 173 -4.61 0.18 2.46
N TYR A 174 -5.86 0.14 2.93
CA TYR A 174 -7.06 0.35 2.11
C TYR A 174 -7.14 1.76 1.50
N PRO A 175 -7.88 1.94 0.39
CA PRO A 175 -8.10 3.24 -0.23
C PRO A 175 -8.89 4.20 0.68
N ARG A 176 -8.70 5.51 0.48
CA ARG A 176 -9.60 6.53 1.03
C ARG A 176 -10.78 6.67 0.09
N LEU A 177 -12.00 6.43 0.57
CA LEU A 177 -13.20 6.43 -0.28
C LEU A 177 -13.47 7.81 -0.90
N ALA A 178 -13.10 8.87 -0.19
CA ALA A 178 -13.19 10.25 -0.65
C ALA A 178 -12.36 10.54 -1.91
N ASP A 179 -11.41 9.67 -2.28
CA ASP A 179 -10.67 9.80 -3.53
C ASP A 179 -11.49 9.38 -4.73
N PHE A 180 -12.46 8.48 -4.55
CA PHE A 180 -13.13 7.78 -5.63
C PHE A 180 -14.58 8.24 -5.79
N VAL A 181 -14.86 9.54 -5.65
CA VAL A 181 -16.21 10.07 -5.88
C VAL A 181 -16.54 9.95 -7.37
N GLY A 182 -17.67 9.34 -7.71
CA GLY A 182 -18.03 9.02 -9.09
C GLY A 182 -18.00 10.25 -10.01
N HIS A 183 -17.44 10.09 -11.21
CA HIS A 183 -17.21 11.19 -12.18
C HIS A 183 -18.47 11.60 -12.95
N GLY A 184 -19.66 11.33 -12.42
CA GLY A 184 -20.95 11.72 -13.02
C GLY A 184 -21.37 10.98 -14.29
N LEU A 185 -20.48 10.19 -14.91
CA LEU A 185 -20.81 9.32 -16.05
C LEU A 185 -21.37 7.97 -15.60
N ALA A 186 -22.50 7.57 -16.17
CA ALA A 186 -23.03 6.22 -15.99
C ALA A 186 -22.04 5.20 -16.57
N HIS A 187 -21.98 4.01 -15.96
CA HIS A 187 -20.97 3.00 -16.30
C HIS A 187 -20.96 2.63 -17.79
N LYS A 188 -22.16 2.48 -18.38
CA LYS A 188 -22.36 2.16 -19.80
C LYS A 188 -21.82 3.21 -20.77
N ASP A 189 -21.73 4.47 -20.33
CA ASP A 189 -21.31 5.61 -21.15
C ASP A 189 -19.81 5.88 -21.03
N ARG A 190 -19.12 5.14 -20.15
CA ARG A 190 -17.66 5.18 -20.04
C ARG A 190 -17.03 4.50 -21.24
N GLU A 191 -15.87 5.02 -21.64
CA GLU A 191 -15.05 4.41 -22.69
C GLU A 191 -14.75 2.94 -22.33
N PRO A 192 -14.58 2.04 -23.31
CA PRO A 192 -14.18 0.65 -23.09
C PRO A 192 -12.71 0.53 -22.67
N CYS A 193 -12.32 1.36 -21.69
CA CYS A 193 -11.01 1.44 -21.08
C CYS A 193 -10.89 0.39 -19.98
N VAL A 194 -9.87 -0.46 -20.11
CA VAL A 194 -9.47 -1.45 -19.13
C VAL A 194 -8.26 -0.88 -18.38
N ALA A 195 -8.38 -0.62 -17.09
CA ALA A 195 -7.35 0.08 -16.32
C ALA A 195 -6.45 -0.87 -15.54
N TYR A 196 -5.14 -0.60 -15.57
CA TYR A 196 -4.18 -1.16 -14.63
C TYR A 196 -3.36 -0.05 -13.97
N VAL A 197 -3.36 0.00 -12.63
CA VAL A 197 -2.57 0.95 -11.85
C VAL A 197 -1.57 0.22 -10.97
N GLY A 198 -0.29 0.61 -11.06
CA GLY A 198 0.82 0.13 -10.25
C GLY A 198 2.04 -0.26 -11.09
N ALA A 199 3.12 -0.71 -10.44
CA ALA A 199 4.34 -1.10 -11.13
C ALA A 199 4.07 -2.06 -12.30
N VAL A 200 4.71 -1.82 -13.44
CA VAL A 200 4.59 -2.61 -14.66
C VAL A 200 5.73 -3.62 -14.67
N ALA A 201 5.42 -4.88 -14.40
CA ALA A 201 6.40 -5.95 -14.27
C ALA A 201 5.82 -7.26 -14.80
N GLU A 202 6.69 -8.18 -15.23
CA GLU A 202 6.30 -9.52 -15.69
C GLU A 202 5.50 -10.26 -14.61
N THR A 203 6.01 -10.30 -13.37
CA THR A 203 5.30 -10.94 -12.24
C THR A 203 3.97 -10.26 -11.88
N ARG A 204 3.67 -9.09 -12.47
CA ARG A 204 2.41 -8.37 -12.27
C ARG A 204 1.45 -8.51 -13.46
N GLY A 205 1.74 -9.43 -14.38
CA GLY A 205 0.88 -9.78 -15.50
C GLY A 205 0.96 -8.80 -16.67
N ALA A 206 1.99 -7.96 -16.75
CA ALA A 206 2.04 -6.87 -17.73
C ALA A 206 1.96 -7.37 -19.19
N LEU A 207 2.64 -8.47 -19.49
CA LEU A 207 2.60 -9.08 -20.82
C LEU A 207 1.25 -9.73 -21.09
N GLU A 208 0.72 -10.48 -20.12
CA GLU A 208 -0.55 -11.20 -20.27
C GLU A 208 -1.76 -10.25 -20.40
N MET A 209 -1.75 -9.11 -19.71
CA MET A 209 -2.79 -8.07 -19.89
C MET A 209 -2.75 -7.47 -21.30
N ALA A 210 -1.55 -7.24 -21.82
CA ALA A 210 -1.35 -6.68 -23.15
C ALA A 210 -1.83 -7.69 -24.22
N GLU A 211 -1.33 -8.93 -24.17
CA GLU A 211 -1.76 -10.03 -25.03
C GLU A 211 -3.27 -10.28 -24.96
N ALA A 212 -3.89 -10.20 -23.77
CA ALA A 212 -5.33 -10.37 -23.62
C ALA A 212 -6.16 -9.32 -24.37
N ILE A 213 -5.67 -8.08 -24.46
CA ILE A 213 -6.38 -6.98 -25.12
C ILE A 213 -6.29 -7.11 -26.64
N ASP A 214 -5.17 -7.61 -27.16
CA ASP A 214 -5.01 -7.94 -28.58
C ASP A 214 -5.90 -9.11 -29.03
N LEU A 215 -6.21 -10.05 -28.13
CA LEU A 215 -7.11 -11.17 -28.40
C LEU A 215 -8.58 -10.77 -28.53
N LEU A 216 -8.96 -9.58 -28.06
CA LEU A 216 -10.34 -9.10 -28.16
C LEU A 216 -10.68 -8.72 -29.61
N PRO A 217 -11.91 -8.98 -30.08
CA PRO A 217 -12.36 -8.54 -31.40
C PRO A 217 -12.27 -7.01 -31.54
N ALA A 218 -12.00 -6.52 -32.75
CA ALA A 218 -11.83 -5.08 -33.02
C ALA A 218 -13.09 -4.28 -32.67
N GLU A 219 -14.26 -4.90 -32.82
CA GLU A 219 -15.58 -4.34 -32.51
C GLU A 219 -15.75 -4.03 -31.02
N ALA A 220 -14.99 -4.69 -30.13
CA ALA A 220 -15.00 -4.36 -28.71
C ALA A 220 -14.43 -2.96 -28.43
N ASN A 221 -13.62 -2.42 -29.35
CA ASN A 221 -12.94 -1.12 -29.25
C ASN A 221 -12.22 -0.90 -27.90
N ALA A 222 -11.87 -1.98 -27.21
CA ALA A 222 -11.32 -1.94 -25.87
C ALA A 222 -9.85 -1.54 -25.90
N ARG A 223 -9.42 -0.74 -24.92
CA ARG A 223 -8.01 -0.35 -24.77
C ARG A 223 -7.52 -0.60 -23.36
N LEU A 224 -6.27 -1.03 -23.23
CA LEU A 224 -5.59 -1.17 -21.96
C LEU A 224 -4.89 0.14 -21.63
N VAL A 225 -5.22 0.75 -20.49
CA VAL A 225 -4.49 1.91 -19.99
C VAL A 225 -3.68 1.51 -18.77
N VAL A 226 -2.36 1.61 -18.89
CA VAL A 226 -1.37 1.20 -17.89
C VAL A 226 -0.74 2.44 -17.29
N ALA A 227 -0.79 2.55 -15.95
CA ALA A 227 -0.14 3.63 -15.21
C ALA A 227 0.69 3.10 -14.05
N GLY A 228 1.97 3.48 -14.00
CA GLY A 228 2.92 3.12 -12.95
C GLY A 228 4.36 3.02 -13.44
N GLU A 229 5.28 2.74 -12.54
CA GLU A 229 6.71 2.65 -12.85
C GLU A 229 7.02 1.39 -13.68
N LEU A 230 7.81 1.53 -14.75
CA LEU A 230 8.33 0.39 -15.51
C LEU A 230 9.39 -0.35 -14.69
N GLN A 231 9.10 -1.61 -14.39
CA GLN A 231 9.97 -2.56 -13.71
C GLN A 231 10.06 -3.86 -14.51
N ILE A 232 10.04 -3.75 -15.84
CA ILE A 232 10.09 -4.84 -16.80
C ILE A 232 11.28 -4.66 -17.74
N GLY A 233 11.79 -5.76 -18.30
CA GLY A 233 12.91 -5.71 -19.25
C GLY A 233 12.54 -4.94 -20.53
N SER A 234 13.50 -4.23 -21.11
CA SER A 234 13.28 -3.39 -22.30
C SER A 234 12.70 -4.17 -23.47
N GLU A 235 13.20 -5.38 -23.73
CA GLU A 235 12.69 -6.24 -24.81
C GLU A 235 11.20 -6.59 -24.63
N THR A 236 10.79 -6.92 -23.39
CA THR A 236 9.39 -7.22 -23.09
C THR A 236 8.53 -5.96 -23.16
N TRP A 237 9.04 -4.81 -22.70
CA TRP A 237 8.34 -3.54 -22.83
C TRP A 237 8.11 -3.17 -24.29
N GLU A 238 9.13 -3.29 -25.15
CA GLU A 238 9.02 -3.01 -26.58
C GLU A 238 7.95 -3.87 -27.26
N ARG A 239 7.74 -5.11 -26.81
CA ARG A 239 6.65 -5.96 -27.30
C ARG A 239 5.27 -5.42 -26.91
N ILE A 240 5.12 -4.96 -25.67
CA ILE A 240 3.86 -4.39 -25.14
C ILE A 240 3.57 -3.04 -25.79
N GLU A 241 4.56 -2.17 -25.88
CA GLU A 241 4.44 -0.80 -26.41
C GLU A 241 4.10 -0.77 -27.90
N ARG A 242 4.44 -1.81 -28.66
CA ARG A 242 4.08 -1.95 -30.07
C ARG A 242 2.62 -2.36 -30.32
N GLN A 243 1.85 -2.66 -29.27
CA GLN A 243 0.44 -3.02 -29.42
C GLN A 243 -0.41 -1.75 -29.52
N ASP A 244 -1.18 -1.62 -30.60
CA ASP A 244 -1.98 -0.41 -30.89
C ASP A 244 -3.04 -0.09 -29.82
N ARG A 245 -3.43 -1.09 -29.02
CA ARG A 245 -4.50 -1.01 -28.02
C ARG A 245 -3.99 -0.85 -26.59
N VAL A 246 -2.69 -0.64 -26.40
CA VAL A 246 -2.06 -0.40 -25.10
C VAL A 246 -1.59 1.05 -24.99
N GLU A 247 -2.11 1.78 -24.00
CA GLU A 247 -1.74 3.15 -23.68
C GLU A 247 -0.96 3.17 -22.36
N TYR A 248 0.27 3.69 -22.39
CA TYR A 248 1.09 3.88 -21.21
C TYR A 248 1.11 5.34 -20.75
N GLN A 249 0.67 5.60 -19.52
CA GLN A 249 0.58 6.96 -18.96
C GLN A 249 1.74 7.34 -18.04
N GLY A 250 2.73 6.47 -17.84
CA GLY A 250 3.79 6.74 -16.89
C GLY A 250 3.35 6.62 -15.44
N VAL A 251 4.16 7.17 -14.54
CA VAL A 251 3.79 7.37 -13.13
C VAL A 251 2.90 8.59 -13.02
N ILE A 252 1.61 8.37 -12.82
CA ILE A 252 0.62 9.44 -12.60
C ILE A 252 0.40 9.70 -11.11
N ASP A 253 0.00 10.92 -10.80
CA ASP A 253 -0.37 11.29 -9.43
C ASP A 253 -1.74 10.73 -9.03
N ARG A 254 -2.12 10.96 -7.78
CA ARG A 254 -3.38 10.46 -7.22
C ARG A 254 -4.60 10.99 -7.98
N VAL A 255 -4.57 12.24 -8.43
CA VAL A 255 -5.67 12.82 -9.21
C VAL A 255 -5.76 12.16 -10.59
N GLY A 256 -4.61 11.84 -11.20
CA GLY A 256 -4.52 11.02 -12.41
C GLY A 256 -5.13 9.64 -12.22
N VAL A 257 -4.79 8.94 -11.14
CA VAL A 257 -5.38 7.62 -10.81
C VAL A 257 -6.90 7.74 -10.68
N GLN A 258 -7.40 8.74 -9.95
CA GLN A 258 -8.83 8.96 -9.79
C GLN A 258 -9.53 9.19 -11.12
N ARG A 259 -8.93 10.00 -12.02
CA ARG A 259 -9.48 10.27 -13.36
C ARG A 259 -9.51 9.00 -14.19
N LEU A 260 -8.41 8.24 -14.23
CA LEU A 260 -8.31 6.99 -14.98
C LEU A 260 -9.36 5.98 -14.53
N LEU A 261 -9.44 5.71 -13.22
CA LEU A 261 -10.44 4.76 -12.70
C LEU A 261 -11.88 5.27 -12.86
N GLY A 262 -12.04 6.59 -12.92
CA GLY A 262 -13.30 7.26 -13.19
C GLY A 262 -13.86 7.06 -14.59
N SER A 263 -12.99 7.05 -15.59
CA SER A 263 -13.33 6.84 -17.00
C SER A 263 -13.24 5.38 -17.43
N ALA A 264 -12.63 4.51 -16.62
CA ALA A 264 -12.49 3.09 -16.92
C ALA A 264 -13.82 2.33 -16.80
N ARG A 265 -13.90 1.24 -17.55
CA ARG A 265 -15.01 0.28 -17.54
C ARG A 265 -14.75 -0.89 -16.59
N LEU A 266 -13.49 -1.29 -16.42
CA LEU A 266 -13.09 -2.33 -15.46
C LEU A 266 -11.62 -2.19 -15.07
N GLY A 267 -11.24 -2.79 -13.94
CA GLY A 267 -9.86 -2.82 -13.44
C GLY A 267 -9.23 -4.20 -13.51
N LEU A 268 -7.94 -4.28 -13.87
CA LEU A 268 -7.16 -5.52 -13.88
C LEU A 268 -6.19 -5.62 -12.70
N VAL A 269 -6.17 -6.80 -12.08
CA VAL A 269 -5.19 -7.18 -11.05
C VAL A 269 -4.80 -8.66 -11.23
N VAL A 270 -4.06 -8.94 -12.30
CA VAL A 270 -3.65 -10.30 -12.71
C VAL A 270 -2.19 -10.59 -12.33
N LEU A 271 -1.89 -10.52 -11.03
CA LEU A 271 -0.54 -10.83 -10.54
C LEU A 271 -0.21 -12.32 -10.66
N HIS A 272 1.04 -12.66 -10.96
CA HIS A 272 1.50 -14.06 -11.01
C HIS A 272 1.56 -14.68 -9.60
N PRO A 273 1.44 -16.02 -9.47
CA PRO A 273 1.45 -16.72 -8.19
C PRO A 273 2.86 -16.79 -7.59
N VAL A 274 3.38 -15.66 -7.11
CA VAL A 274 4.60 -15.59 -6.30
C VAL A 274 4.21 -15.53 -4.82
N ALA A 275 5.05 -16.11 -3.95
CA ALA A 275 4.72 -16.30 -2.52
C ALA A 275 4.15 -15.03 -1.83
N ASN A 276 4.76 -13.86 -2.07
CA ASN A 276 4.32 -12.61 -1.46
C ASN A 276 2.96 -12.10 -1.98
N TYR A 277 2.52 -12.51 -3.18
CA TYR A 277 1.26 -12.03 -3.76
C TYR A 277 0.07 -12.88 -3.35
N LEU A 278 0.27 -14.19 -3.11
CA LEU A 278 -0.78 -15.14 -2.74
C LEU A 278 -1.53 -14.75 -1.46
N GLU A 279 -0.83 -14.12 -0.53
CA GLU A 279 -1.38 -13.68 0.77
C GLU A 279 -1.47 -12.14 0.87
N SER A 280 -1.26 -11.43 -0.24
CA SER A 280 -1.28 -9.97 -0.26
C SER A 280 -2.70 -9.41 -0.32
N TYR A 281 -2.85 -8.20 0.22
CA TYR A 281 -4.04 -7.36 0.07
C TYR A 281 -3.67 -6.22 -0.89
N PRO A 282 -3.72 -6.43 -2.22
CA PRO A 282 -3.26 -5.44 -3.18
C PRO A 282 -4.16 -4.21 -3.15
N VAL A 283 -3.59 -3.04 -2.85
CA VAL A 283 -4.33 -1.78 -2.73
C VAL A 283 -5.21 -1.50 -3.96
N LYS A 284 -4.70 -1.78 -5.17
CA LYS A 284 -5.41 -1.57 -6.43
C LYS A 284 -6.74 -2.33 -6.55
N LEU A 285 -6.83 -3.55 -6.00
CA LEU A 285 -8.09 -4.30 -5.99
C LEU A 285 -9.16 -3.51 -5.26
N PHE A 286 -8.82 -3.00 -4.08
CA PHE A 286 -9.72 -2.19 -3.27
C PHE A 286 -9.95 -0.80 -3.86
N GLU A 287 -8.98 -0.20 -4.55
CA GLU A 287 -9.17 1.05 -5.30
C GLU A 287 -10.17 0.87 -6.44
N TYR A 288 -10.15 -0.24 -7.18
CA TYR A 288 -11.14 -0.53 -8.22
C TYR A 288 -12.53 -0.75 -7.62
N MET A 289 -12.62 -1.51 -6.52
CA MET A 289 -13.87 -1.67 -5.77
C MET A 289 -14.40 -0.31 -5.29
N ALA A 290 -13.53 0.53 -4.71
CA ALA A 290 -13.86 1.88 -4.32
C ALA A 290 -14.25 2.75 -5.52
N ALA A 291 -13.66 2.58 -6.70
CA ALA A 291 -14.07 3.29 -7.91
C ALA A 291 -15.39 2.79 -8.52
N GLY A 292 -16.01 1.75 -7.96
CA GLY A 292 -17.21 1.12 -8.49
C GLY A 292 -16.95 0.41 -9.81
N LEU A 293 -15.74 -0.12 -10.01
CA LEU A 293 -15.37 -0.90 -11.17
C LEU A 293 -15.52 -2.41 -10.88
N PRO A 294 -16.06 -3.20 -11.82
CA PRO A 294 -15.85 -4.63 -11.78
C PRO A 294 -14.37 -4.94 -11.96
N VAL A 295 -13.92 -6.04 -11.35
CA VAL A 295 -12.51 -6.42 -11.34
C VAL A 295 -12.29 -7.76 -12.04
N VAL A 296 -11.25 -7.86 -12.85
CA VAL A 296 -10.69 -9.15 -13.27
C VAL A 296 -9.38 -9.37 -12.51
N ALA A 297 -9.33 -10.44 -11.71
CA ALA A 297 -8.25 -10.68 -10.78
C ALA A 297 -7.68 -12.10 -10.89
N SER A 298 -6.43 -12.28 -10.46
CA SER A 298 -5.85 -13.61 -10.31
C SER A 298 -6.67 -14.45 -9.34
N ASP A 299 -6.84 -15.73 -9.69
CA ASP A 299 -7.50 -16.71 -8.84
C ASP A 299 -6.59 -17.20 -7.70
N PHE A 300 -6.42 -16.34 -6.68
CA PHE A 300 -5.75 -16.70 -5.43
C PHE A 300 -6.77 -17.01 -4.34
N PRO A 301 -6.50 -17.96 -3.42
CA PRO A 301 -7.47 -18.33 -2.38
C PRO A 301 -8.03 -17.15 -1.58
N LEU A 302 -7.16 -16.20 -1.19
CA LEU A 302 -7.56 -15.00 -0.46
C LEU A 302 -8.40 -14.03 -1.32
N TRP A 303 -8.05 -13.85 -2.59
CA TRP A 303 -8.78 -12.92 -3.46
C TRP A 303 -10.11 -13.52 -3.91
N ARG A 304 -10.16 -14.85 -4.10
CA ARG A 304 -11.37 -15.58 -4.38
C ARG A 304 -12.42 -15.35 -3.31
N SER A 305 -12.06 -15.41 -2.02
CA SER A 305 -13.03 -15.15 -0.95
C SER A 305 -13.57 -13.72 -1.02
N ILE A 306 -12.69 -12.73 -1.16
CA ILE A 306 -13.06 -11.30 -1.24
C ILE A 306 -13.99 -11.05 -2.44
N ILE A 307 -13.60 -11.50 -3.63
CA ILE A 307 -14.32 -11.22 -4.89
C ILE A 307 -15.65 -11.98 -4.95
N THR A 308 -15.69 -13.23 -4.47
CA THR A 308 -16.91 -14.04 -4.46
C THR A 308 -17.92 -13.52 -3.43
N GLU A 309 -17.46 -13.20 -2.22
CA GLU A 309 -18.32 -12.65 -1.15
C GLU A 309 -18.91 -11.29 -1.54
N ALA A 310 -18.09 -10.41 -2.13
CA ALA A 310 -18.57 -9.13 -2.64
C ALA A 310 -19.34 -9.26 -3.97
N GLY A 311 -19.17 -10.36 -4.71
CA GLY A 311 -19.70 -10.51 -6.07
C GLY A 311 -19.22 -9.41 -7.03
N CYS A 312 -17.98 -8.95 -6.89
CA CYS A 312 -17.49 -7.71 -7.52
C CYS A 312 -16.61 -7.92 -8.77
N GLY A 313 -16.47 -9.14 -9.26
CA GLY A 313 -15.56 -9.42 -10.36
C GLY A 313 -15.50 -10.86 -10.82
N LEU A 314 -14.52 -11.13 -11.67
CA LEU A 314 -14.19 -12.44 -12.24
C LEU A 314 -12.77 -12.83 -11.85
N LEU A 315 -12.56 -14.12 -11.62
CA LEU A 315 -11.27 -14.71 -11.29
C LEU A 315 -10.75 -15.44 -12.52
N VAL A 316 -9.45 -15.31 -12.79
CA VAL A 316 -8.80 -15.91 -13.96
C VAL A 316 -7.45 -16.50 -13.60
N ASN A 317 -6.95 -17.44 -14.42
CA ASN A 317 -5.53 -17.78 -14.42
C ASN A 317 -4.70 -16.59 -14.92
N PRO A 318 -3.82 -16.00 -14.09
CA PRO A 318 -3.06 -14.81 -14.46
C PRO A 318 -1.98 -15.06 -15.53
N ARG A 319 -1.78 -16.32 -15.94
CA ARG A 319 -0.84 -16.73 -16.99
C ARG A 319 -1.52 -17.12 -18.30
N ASP A 320 -2.84 -16.99 -18.37
CA ASP A 320 -3.63 -17.31 -19.55
C ASP A 320 -4.25 -16.04 -20.11
N ALA A 321 -3.61 -15.45 -21.13
CA ALA A 321 -4.10 -14.26 -21.81
C ALA A 321 -5.48 -14.48 -22.45
N GLY A 322 -5.80 -15.72 -22.88
CA GLY A 322 -7.10 -16.05 -23.44
C GLY A 322 -8.21 -16.04 -22.39
N GLU A 323 -7.95 -16.58 -21.21
CA GLU A 323 -8.90 -16.51 -20.08
C GLU A 323 -9.12 -15.07 -19.62
N ILE A 324 -8.05 -14.27 -19.54
CA ILE A 324 -8.13 -12.83 -19.24
C ILE A 324 -8.98 -12.10 -20.31
N ALA A 325 -8.73 -12.37 -21.60
CA ALA A 325 -9.46 -11.78 -22.71
C ALA A 325 -10.95 -12.14 -22.66
N SER A 326 -11.28 -13.41 -22.39
CA SER A 326 -12.67 -13.87 -22.24
C SER A 326 -13.39 -13.13 -21.12
N ALA A 327 -12.75 -13.00 -19.95
CA ALA A 327 -13.34 -12.29 -18.82
C ALA A 327 -13.55 -10.79 -19.11
N ILE A 328 -12.61 -10.15 -19.82
CA ILE A 328 -12.78 -8.76 -20.27
C ILE A 328 -13.95 -8.66 -21.27
N GLY A 329 -13.99 -9.54 -22.26
CA GLY A 329 -15.05 -9.58 -23.28
C GLY A 329 -16.43 -9.75 -22.67
N ASP A 330 -16.59 -10.67 -21.72
CA ASP A 330 -17.85 -10.93 -21.01
C ASP A 330 -18.39 -9.68 -20.30
N LEU A 331 -17.50 -8.94 -19.61
CA LEU A 331 -17.88 -7.71 -18.90
C LEU A 331 -18.17 -6.56 -19.85
N LEU A 332 -17.48 -6.46 -20.98
CA LEU A 332 -17.74 -5.43 -21.98
C LEU A 332 -19.05 -5.66 -22.74
N ALA A 333 -19.40 -6.94 -22.98
CA ALA A 333 -20.60 -7.35 -23.70
C ALA A 333 -21.89 -7.21 -22.86
N ASP A 334 -21.80 -7.26 -21.53
CA ASP A 334 -22.92 -7.01 -20.61
C ASP A 334 -22.62 -5.87 -19.62
N PRO A 335 -22.82 -4.60 -20.06
CA PRO A 335 -22.51 -3.44 -19.24
C PRO A 335 -23.36 -3.34 -17.96
N ALA A 336 -24.57 -3.90 -17.97
CA ALA A 336 -25.46 -3.87 -16.81
C ALA A 336 -24.95 -4.82 -15.71
N ARG A 337 -24.50 -6.03 -16.08
CA ARG A 337 -23.84 -6.95 -15.16
C ARG A 337 -22.52 -6.38 -14.64
N ALA A 338 -21.73 -5.75 -15.50
CA ALA A 338 -20.48 -5.10 -15.12
C ALA A 338 -20.70 -3.95 -14.11
N GLU A 339 -21.71 -3.11 -14.36
CA GLU A 339 -22.09 -2.02 -13.45
C GLU A 339 -22.57 -2.55 -12.10
N GLU A 340 -23.40 -3.60 -12.08
CA GLU A 340 -23.87 -4.21 -10.84
C GLU A 340 -22.72 -4.83 -10.03
N MET A 341 -21.78 -5.52 -10.69
CA MET A 341 -20.55 -6.01 -10.03
C MET A 341 -19.74 -4.87 -9.42
N GLY A 342 -19.52 -3.79 -10.17
CA GLY A 342 -18.83 -2.60 -9.68
C GLY A 342 -19.54 -1.97 -8.48
N ARG A 343 -20.87 -1.84 -8.53
CA ARG A 343 -21.70 -1.33 -7.44
C ARG A 343 -21.58 -2.19 -6.18
N ARG A 344 -21.62 -3.51 -6.30
CA ARG A 344 -21.42 -4.41 -5.14
C ARG A 344 -20.00 -4.29 -4.57
N GLY A 345 -18.99 -4.18 -5.44
CA GLY A 345 -17.62 -3.87 -5.03
C GLY A 345 -17.51 -2.58 -4.22
N ARG A 346 -18.17 -1.52 -4.68
CA ARG A 346 -18.23 -0.23 -3.97
C ARG A 346 -18.86 -0.37 -2.59
N VAL A 347 -20.00 -1.04 -2.48
CA VAL A 347 -20.67 -1.29 -1.20
C VAL A 347 -19.76 -2.06 -0.24
N ALA A 348 -19.06 -3.09 -0.72
CA ALA A 348 -18.12 -3.85 0.09
C ALA A 348 -16.91 -3.00 0.53
N ALA A 349 -16.39 -2.13 -0.36
CA ALA A 349 -15.32 -1.21 -0.02
C ALA A 349 -15.73 -0.19 1.05
N GLU A 350 -16.95 0.35 0.95
CA GLU A 350 -17.53 1.27 1.94
C GLU A 350 -17.72 0.60 3.31
N ALA A 351 -18.18 -0.65 3.32
CA ALA A 351 -18.45 -1.40 4.54
C ALA A 351 -17.20 -1.92 5.25
N ALA A 352 -16.20 -2.41 4.51
CA ALA A 352 -15.12 -3.22 5.08
C ALA A 352 -13.70 -2.88 4.59
N PHE A 353 -13.55 -2.22 3.45
CA PHE A 353 -12.23 -2.03 2.81
C PHE A 353 -11.87 -0.56 2.60
N SER A 354 -12.08 0.26 3.63
CA SER A 354 -11.82 1.70 3.61
C SER A 354 -10.78 2.13 4.63
N TRP A 355 -9.93 3.09 4.24
CA TRP A 355 -8.97 3.71 5.15
C TRP A 355 -9.65 4.38 6.34
N ASP A 356 -10.85 4.94 6.15
CA ASP A 356 -11.57 5.65 7.20
C ASP A 356 -11.84 4.76 8.43
N ALA A 357 -12.15 3.47 8.20
CA ALA A 357 -12.27 2.48 9.28
C ALA A 357 -10.91 2.13 9.91
N GLU A 358 -9.87 1.97 9.09
CA GLU A 358 -8.50 1.66 9.57
C GLU A 358 -7.89 2.82 10.37
N ALA A 359 -8.18 4.06 9.98
CA ALA A 359 -7.81 5.28 10.70
C ALA A 359 -8.40 5.31 12.11
N GLY A 360 -9.64 4.84 12.28
CA GLY A 360 -10.25 4.67 13.61
C GLY A 360 -9.45 3.72 14.50
N LYS A 361 -9.06 2.55 13.97
CA LYS A 361 -8.22 1.58 14.69
C LYS A 361 -6.87 2.16 15.10
N LEU A 362 -6.24 2.95 14.22
CA LEU A 362 -5.00 3.65 14.50
C LEU A 362 -5.18 4.64 15.65
N VAL A 363 -6.19 5.50 15.57
CA VAL A 363 -6.47 6.52 16.59
C VAL A 363 -6.77 5.86 17.94
N ASP A 364 -7.50 4.75 17.97
CA ASP A 364 -7.79 3.99 19.18
C ASP A 364 -6.52 3.41 19.82
N LEU A 365 -5.58 2.90 19.00
CA LEU A 365 -4.28 2.45 19.47
C LEU A 365 -3.51 3.59 20.15
N TYR A 366 -3.46 4.75 19.49
CA TYR A 366 -2.78 5.93 20.02
C TYR A 366 -3.43 6.45 21.31
N ASP A 367 -4.77 6.47 21.38
CA ASP A 367 -5.52 6.87 22.57
C ASP A 367 -5.23 5.95 23.76
N ARG A 368 -5.22 4.62 23.54
CA ARG A 368 -4.87 3.65 24.59
C ARG A 368 -3.46 3.89 25.10
N LEU A 369 -2.51 4.06 24.19
CA LEU A 369 -1.13 4.34 24.57
C LEU A 369 -1.05 5.65 25.34
N ALA A 370 -1.56 6.77 24.82
CA ALA A 370 -1.47 8.09 25.45
C ALA A 370 -1.96 8.10 26.92
N ARG A 371 -3.09 7.45 27.23
CA ARG A 371 -3.67 7.39 28.58
C ARG A 371 -2.73 6.79 29.62
N VAL A 372 -1.98 5.76 29.25
CA VAL A 372 -1.02 5.09 30.14
C VAL A 372 0.16 6.00 30.52
N ALA A 373 0.39 7.17 29.88
CA ALA A 373 1.52 8.07 30.27
C ALA A 373 1.10 9.12 31.29
N THR A 374 -0.20 9.30 31.44
CA THR A 374 -0.79 10.29 32.33
C THR A 374 -1.25 9.68 33.66
N ALA A 375 -1.23 8.36 33.76
CA ALA A 375 -1.27 7.60 35.02
C ALA A 375 0.17 7.21 35.39
#